data_AF-A0A091SWA6-F1
#
_entry.id   AF-A0A091SWA6-F1
#
_cell.length_a   1.000
_cell.length_b   1.000
_cell.length_c   1.000
_cell.angle_alpha   90.00
_cell.angle_beta   90.00
_cell.angle_gamma   90.00
#
_symmetry.space_group_name_H-M   'P 1'
#
loop_
_entity.id
_entity.type
_entity.pdbx_description
1 polymer ?
#
loop_
_entity_poly.entity_id
_entity_poly.type
_entity_poly.pdbx_seq_one_letter_code
_entity_poly.pdbx_strand_id
1 'polypeptide(L)'
;AELGLNEHHQNEVINYMRFARFKRGLCLRTVDSCFQDLKDSRLVEETFTVDEVTDMLDGLRTVVHSEVESELINTTYTNVLLLRQLFSQAEKWYLKLQTDVSELENRELLEQVAEFEKSEFTSSSKKVDTDLIKPKLAPLNEGGSELLNKTVACLQEENEKLKTRLKTIETQATAALDEKSKLEKSLKDLQMIQGDQKVN
;
A
#
# COMPACT_ATOMS: atom_id res chain seq x y z
N ALA A 1 15.37 15.33 0.57
CA ALA A 1 15.55 13.89 0.28
C ALA A 1 14.22 13.34 -0.24
N GLU A 2 14.20 12.30 -1.07
CA GLU A 2 12.95 11.64 -1.48
C GLU A 2 12.92 10.24 -0.88
N LEU A 3 11.79 9.84 -0.29
CA LEU A 3 11.62 8.54 0.38
C LEU A 3 11.39 7.38 -0.61
N GLY A 4 11.60 7.60 -1.91
CA GLY A 4 11.31 6.62 -2.97
C GLY A 4 9.82 6.34 -3.17
N LEU A 5 8.93 7.21 -2.68
CA LEU A 5 7.48 7.10 -2.79
C LEU A 5 6.97 7.96 -3.95
N ASN A 6 5.78 7.62 -4.47
CA ASN A 6 5.08 8.53 -5.38
C ASN A 6 4.60 9.79 -4.64
N GLU A 7 4.30 10.85 -5.39
CA GLU A 7 3.91 12.16 -4.84
C GLU A 7 2.72 12.08 -3.87
N HIS A 8 1.70 11.29 -4.20
CA HIS A 8 0.53 11.10 -3.34
C HIS A 8 0.92 10.48 -2.00
N HIS A 9 1.68 9.39 -2.00
CA HIS A 9 2.12 8.72 -0.77
C HIS A 9 3.14 9.56 0.01
N GLN A 10 3.98 10.33 -0.66
CA GLN A 10 4.89 11.26 -0.01
C GLN A 10 4.11 12.35 0.75
N ASN A 11 3.06 12.92 0.15
CA ASN A 11 2.17 13.87 0.82
C ASN A 11 1.46 13.26 2.04
N GLU A 12 0.98 12.01 1.94
CA GLU A 12 0.38 11.31 3.08
C GLU A 12 1.38 11.09 4.23
N VAL A 13 2.64 10.72 3.90
CA VAL A 13 3.71 10.60 4.90
C VAL A 13 4.00 11.95 5.57
N ILE A 14 4.07 13.05 4.81
CA ILE A 14 4.28 14.40 5.36
C ILE A 14 3.14 14.78 6.31
N ASN A 15 1.89 14.47 5.95
CA ASN A 15 0.72 14.72 6.81
C ASN A 15 0.81 13.95 8.13
N TYR A 16 1.17 12.68 8.07
CA TYR A 16 1.40 11.87 9.27
C TYR A 16 2.58 12.41 10.11
N MET A 17 3.69 12.82 9.48
CA MET A 17 4.82 13.42 10.19
C MET A 17 4.44 14.72 10.92
N ARG A 18 3.61 15.58 10.32
CA ARG A 18 3.07 16.77 11.00
C ARG A 18 2.29 16.40 12.25
N PHE A 19 1.39 15.43 12.12
CA PHE A 19 0.60 14.93 13.23
C PHE A 19 1.49 14.36 14.34
N ALA A 20 2.45 13.50 14.00
CA ALA A 20 3.38 12.89 14.95
C ALA A 20 4.26 13.95 15.66
N ARG A 21 4.74 14.96 14.90
CA ARG A 21 5.50 16.08 15.45
C ARG A 21 4.68 16.92 16.42
N PHE A 22 3.42 17.19 16.10
CA PHE A 22 2.49 17.88 17.01
C PHE A 22 2.28 17.08 18.30
N LYS A 23 2.02 15.77 18.20
CA LYS A 23 1.87 14.88 19.35
C LYS A 23 3.12 14.83 20.22
N ARG A 24 4.30 14.72 19.62
CA ARG A 24 5.60 14.81 20.31
C ARG A 24 5.73 16.13 21.08
N GLY A 25 5.38 17.24 20.44
CA GLY A 25 5.40 18.56 21.08
C GLY A 25 4.44 18.68 22.27
N LEU A 26 3.25 18.07 22.18
CA LEU A 26 2.30 18.01 23.30
C LEU A 26 2.85 17.18 24.46
N CYS A 27 3.40 16.00 24.18
CA CYS A 27 4.00 15.13 25.21
C CYS A 27 5.11 15.85 25.98
N LEU A 28 6.03 16.54 25.28
CA LEU A 28 7.09 17.31 25.93
C LEU A 28 6.54 18.40 26.85
N ARG A 29 5.49 19.12 26.42
CA ARG A 29 4.84 20.14 27.28
C ARG A 29 4.16 19.53 28.49
N THR A 30 3.54 18.36 28.36
CA THR A 30 2.95 17.65 29.51
C THR A 30 4.04 17.29 30.51
N VAL A 31 5.17 16.75 30.04
CA VAL A 31 6.32 16.46 30.91
C VAL A 31 6.80 17.73 31.60
N ASP A 32 7.04 18.82 30.86
CA ASP A 32 7.46 20.10 31.44
C ASP A 32 6.46 20.61 32.50
N SER A 33 5.16 20.44 32.26
CA SER A 33 4.10 20.79 33.22
C SER A 33 4.22 19.98 34.50
N CYS A 34 4.49 18.67 34.44
CA CYS A 34 4.67 17.86 35.66
C CYS A 34 5.81 18.39 36.55
N PHE A 35 6.92 18.84 35.96
CA PHE A 35 8.02 19.44 36.71
C PHE A 35 7.64 20.80 37.27
N GLN A 36 6.90 21.62 36.50
CA GLN A 36 6.44 22.92 36.95
C GLN A 36 5.43 22.79 38.10
N ASP A 37 4.50 21.86 38.00
CA ASP A 37 3.51 21.55 39.04
C ASP A 37 4.19 21.12 40.34
N LEU A 38 5.26 20.29 40.27
CA LEU A 38 6.05 19.95 41.45
C LEU A 38 6.72 21.19 42.06
N LYS A 39 7.33 22.05 41.23
CA LYS A 39 7.99 23.27 41.71
C LYS A 39 7.02 24.19 42.44
N ASP A 40 5.84 24.38 41.87
CA ASP A 40 4.85 25.32 42.37
C ASP A 40 4.09 24.77 43.60
N SER A 41 3.99 23.44 43.74
CA SER A 41 3.24 22.81 44.84
C SER A 41 4.08 22.30 45.99
N ARG A 42 5.30 21.79 45.74
CA ARG A 42 6.14 21.13 46.75
C ARG A 42 7.48 21.81 46.96
N LEU A 43 8.08 22.43 45.93
CA LEU A 43 9.37 23.11 46.05
C LEU A 43 9.23 24.61 46.42
N VAL A 44 8.50 24.88 47.50
CA VAL A 44 8.14 26.25 47.91
C VAL A 44 8.92 26.77 49.13
N GLU A 45 9.60 25.88 49.85
CA GLU A 45 10.33 26.20 51.08
C GLU A 45 11.81 26.57 50.80
N GLU A 46 12.42 27.33 51.72
CA GLU A 46 13.83 27.76 51.58
C GLU A 46 14.82 26.64 51.91
N THR A 47 14.42 25.66 52.73
CA THR A 47 15.27 24.55 53.18
C THR A 47 14.51 23.24 53.13
N PHE A 48 15.17 22.19 52.65
CA PHE A 48 14.62 20.84 52.62
C PHE A 48 15.59 19.84 53.24
N THR A 49 15.04 18.83 53.90
CA THR A 49 15.78 17.63 54.29
C THR A 49 16.00 16.72 53.09
N VAL A 50 16.99 15.82 53.19
CA VAL A 50 17.26 14.84 52.12
C VAL A 50 16.04 13.96 51.86
N ASP A 51 15.36 13.51 52.92
CA ASP A 51 14.21 12.61 52.80
C ASP A 51 13.03 13.28 52.06
N GLU A 52 12.78 14.56 52.31
CA GLU A 52 11.74 15.33 51.59
C GLU A 52 12.07 15.50 50.11
N VAL A 53 13.34 15.78 49.79
CA VAL A 53 13.78 15.90 48.38
C VAL A 53 13.69 14.55 47.68
N THR A 54 14.08 13.46 48.34
CA THR A 54 13.96 12.11 47.78
C THR A 54 12.49 11.76 47.51
N ASP A 55 11.58 12.00 48.45
CA ASP A 55 10.16 11.74 48.26
C ASP A 55 9.55 12.60 47.14
N MET A 56 9.95 13.87 47.01
CA MET A 56 9.55 14.73 45.89
C MET A 56 10.00 14.16 44.53
N LEU A 57 11.24 13.70 44.44
CA LEU A 57 11.79 13.12 43.21
C LEU A 57 11.14 11.79 42.85
N ASP A 58 10.86 10.93 43.82
CA ASP A 58 10.20 9.64 43.60
C ASP A 58 8.73 9.83 43.15
N GLY A 59 8.03 10.81 43.74
CA GLY A 59 6.70 11.22 43.30
C GLY A 59 6.71 11.74 41.86
N LEU A 60 7.62 12.66 41.55
CA LEU A 60 7.75 13.20 40.19
C LEU A 60 8.10 12.11 39.17
N ARG A 61 9.04 11.22 39.50
CA ARG A 61 9.41 10.08 38.66
C ARG A 61 8.19 9.23 38.33
N THR A 62 7.34 8.94 39.33
CA THR A 62 6.14 8.12 39.15
C THR A 62 5.17 8.77 38.17
N VAL A 63 4.91 10.07 38.32
CA VAL A 63 4.01 10.81 37.43
C VAL A 63 4.56 10.88 36.02
N VAL A 64 5.82 11.30 35.85
CA VAL A 64 6.46 11.42 34.53
C VAL A 64 6.55 10.07 33.83
N HIS A 65 6.88 9.00 34.56
CA HIS A 65 6.92 7.65 34.00
C HIS A 65 5.54 7.23 33.48
N SER A 66 4.49 7.46 34.26
CA SER A 66 3.11 7.15 33.86
C SER A 66 2.69 7.92 32.60
N GLU A 67 3.00 9.21 32.52
CA GLU A 67 2.68 10.04 31.34
C GLU A 67 3.43 9.56 30.09
N VAL A 68 4.73 9.26 30.20
CA VAL A 68 5.54 8.77 29.09
C VAL A 68 5.07 7.39 28.64
N GLU A 69 4.82 6.47 29.57
CA GLU A 69 4.32 5.12 29.26
C GLU A 69 2.97 5.19 28.53
N SER A 70 2.03 6.02 29.02
CA SER A 70 0.73 6.23 28.39
C SER A 70 0.88 6.74 26.95
N GLU A 71 1.76 7.71 26.69
CA GLU A 71 1.96 8.24 25.34
C GLU A 71 2.67 7.23 24.40
N LEU A 72 3.60 6.42 24.91
CA LEU A 72 4.24 5.34 24.13
C LEU A 72 3.22 4.26 23.71
N ILE A 73 2.34 3.87 24.63
CA ILE A 73 1.22 2.96 24.34
C ILE A 73 0.30 3.58 23.28
N ASN A 74 -0.07 4.84 23.46
CA ASN A 74 -0.95 5.54 22.53
C ASN A 74 -0.32 5.70 21.13
N THR A 75 1.00 5.92 21.06
CA THR A 75 1.76 5.93 19.80
C THR A 75 1.65 4.58 19.09
N THR A 76 1.79 3.48 19.83
CA THR A 76 1.64 2.12 19.29
C THR A 76 0.23 1.91 18.73
N TYR A 77 -0.81 2.27 19.48
CA TYR A 77 -2.21 2.15 19.02
C TYR A 77 -2.48 3.00 17.78
N THR A 78 -1.96 4.22 17.75
CA THR A 78 -2.09 5.12 16.59
C THR A 78 -1.44 4.51 15.35
N ASN A 79 -0.26 3.91 15.49
CA ASN A 79 0.44 3.26 14.38
C ASN A 79 -0.28 2.00 13.89
N VAL A 80 -0.84 1.19 14.81
CA VAL A 80 -1.68 0.05 14.45
C VAL A 80 -2.93 0.50 13.69
N LEU A 81 -3.55 1.61 14.08
CA LEU A 81 -4.69 2.17 13.35
C LEU A 81 -4.31 2.64 11.94
N LEU A 82 -3.14 3.27 11.78
CA LEU A 82 -2.61 3.65 10.48
C LEU A 82 -2.39 2.41 9.60
N LEU A 83 -1.72 1.38 10.11
CA LEU A 83 -1.50 0.11 9.40
C LEU A 83 -2.83 -0.54 8.99
N ARG A 84 -3.81 -0.57 9.89
CA ARG A 84 -5.15 -1.09 9.58
C ARG A 84 -5.79 -0.33 8.42
N GLN A 85 -5.67 1.00 8.38
CA GLN A 85 -6.21 1.81 7.29
C GLN A 85 -5.52 1.52 5.95
N LEU A 86 -4.19 1.36 5.96
CA LEU A 86 -3.41 1.02 4.77
C LEU A 86 -3.77 -0.39 4.26
N PHE A 87 -3.84 -1.38 5.14
CA PHE A 87 -4.21 -2.75 4.77
C PHE A 87 -5.65 -2.85 4.27
N SER A 88 -6.59 -2.13 4.89
CA SER A 88 -7.98 -2.07 4.40
C SER A 88 -8.08 -1.46 2.99
N GLN A 89 -7.16 -0.58 2.60
CA GLN A 89 -7.08 -0.07 1.24
C GLN A 89 -6.45 -1.10 0.30
N ALA A 90 -5.34 -1.72 0.69
CA ALA A 90 -4.66 -2.74 -0.10
C ALA A 90 -5.54 -3.97 -0.39
N GLU A 91 -6.32 -4.41 0.59
CA GLU A 91 -7.24 -5.56 0.48
C GLU A 91 -8.35 -5.33 -0.56
N LYS A 92 -8.84 -4.09 -0.73
CA LYS A 92 -9.81 -3.74 -1.78
C LYS A 92 -9.26 -3.97 -3.19
N TRP A 93 -7.95 -3.95 -3.32
CA TRP A 93 -7.22 -4.21 -4.57
C TRP A 93 -6.57 -5.60 -4.59
N TYR A 94 -6.93 -6.48 -3.64
CA TYR A 94 -6.39 -7.84 -3.50
C TYR A 94 -4.87 -7.90 -3.37
N LEU A 95 -4.25 -6.83 -2.85
CA LEU A 95 -2.82 -6.77 -2.60
C LEU A 95 -2.48 -7.37 -1.24
N LYS A 96 -1.41 -8.18 -1.20
CA LYS A 96 -0.83 -8.69 0.05
C LYS A 96 0.41 -7.87 0.38
N LEU A 97 0.26 -6.93 1.31
CA LEU A 97 1.39 -6.17 1.83
C LEU A 97 2.10 -6.98 2.92
N GLN A 98 3.42 -6.89 2.94
CA GLN A 98 4.27 -7.48 3.97
C GLN A 98 5.24 -6.41 4.44
N THR A 99 5.43 -6.34 5.76
CA THR A 99 6.41 -5.45 6.38
C THR A 99 7.52 -6.30 6.95
N ASP A 100 8.76 -5.96 6.64
CA ASP A 100 9.91 -6.49 7.36
C ASP A 100 10.12 -5.67 8.63
N VAL A 101 9.78 -6.28 9.77
CA VAL A 101 9.90 -5.62 11.08
C VAL A 101 11.37 -5.41 11.46
N SER A 102 12.29 -6.21 10.92
CA SER A 102 13.72 -6.09 11.23
C SER A 102 14.34 -4.78 10.71
N GLU A 103 13.76 -4.20 9.66
CA GLU A 103 14.20 -2.93 9.09
C GLU A 103 13.72 -1.71 9.88
N LEU A 104 12.77 -1.85 10.81
CA LEU A 104 12.25 -0.71 11.59
C LEU A 104 13.29 -0.11 12.55
N GLU A 105 14.28 -0.89 12.96
CA GLU A 105 15.41 -0.44 13.80
C GLU A 105 16.66 -0.10 12.98
N ASN A 106 16.55 -0.14 11.64
CA ASN A 106 17.67 0.21 10.77
C ASN A 106 18.02 1.69 10.93
N ARG A 107 19.17 1.95 11.56
CA ARG A 107 19.65 3.30 11.86
C ARG A 107 19.83 4.17 10.63
N GLU A 108 20.24 3.59 9.50
CA GLU A 108 20.42 4.33 8.27
C GLU A 108 19.06 4.81 7.72
N LEU A 109 18.05 3.93 7.68
CA LEU A 109 16.71 4.29 7.24
C LEU A 109 16.07 5.33 8.18
N LEU A 110 16.28 5.19 9.49
CA LEU A 110 15.82 6.18 10.47
C LEU A 110 16.48 7.55 10.28
N GLU A 111 17.78 7.59 9.97
CA GLU A 111 18.50 8.84 9.68
C GLU A 111 17.99 9.49 8.39
N GLN A 112 17.74 8.71 7.33
CA GLN A 112 17.15 9.22 6.08
C GLN A 112 15.77 9.86 6.32
N VAL A 113 14.94 9.21 7.15
CA VAL A 113 13.63 9.75 7.57
C VAL A 113 13.79 11.02 8.41
N ALA A 114 14.78 11.08 9.30
CA ALA A 114 15.06 12.27 10.11
C ALA A 114 15.55 13.45 9.26
N GLU A 115 16.42 13.20 8.28
CA GLU A 115 16.88 14.21 7.33
C GLU A 115 15.72 14.71 6.45
N PHE A 116 14.85 13.79 6.01
CA PHE A 116 13.63 14.12 5.30
C PHE A 116 12.73 15.04 6.14
N GLU A 117 12.40 14.67 7.38
CA GLU A 117 11.62 15.50 8.31
C GLU A 117 12.26 16.89 8.44
N LYS A 118 13.57 16.96 8.67
CA LYS A 118 14.27 18.24 8.79
C LYS A 118 14.13 19.09 7.54
N SER A 119 14.31 18.51 6.34
CA SER A 119 14.22 19.23 5.08
C SER A 119 12.83 19.82 4.81
N GLU A 120 11.76 19.09 5.17
CA GLU A 120 10.37 19.51 4.96
C GLU A 120 9.91 20.59 5.96
N PHE A 121 10.40 20.53 7.20
CA PHE A 121 9.95 21.42 8.28
C PHE A 121 10.90 22.58 8.62
N THR A 122 12.10 22.64 8.02
CA THR A 122 12.99 23.82 8.12
C THR A 122 12.82 24.81 6.96
N SER A 123 12.35 24.33 5.81
CA SER A 123 12.11 25.13 4.60
C SER A 123 10.75 25.84 4.59
N SER A 124 9.86 25.54 5.54
CA SER A 124 8.47 25.98 5.58
C SER A 124 8.19 27.05 6.65
N SER A 125 8.82 28.23 6.51
CA SER A 125 8.31 29.49 7.10
C SER A 125 7.11 30.07 6.32
N LYS A 126 6.45 29.28 5.47
CA LYS A 126 5.26 29.69 4.71
C LYS A 126 4.02 29.20 5.44
N LYS A 127 3.34 30.18 6.06
CA LYS A 127 1.96 30.21 6.56
C LYS A 127 1.24 28.85 6.63
N VAL A 128 1.05 28.41 7.86
CA VAL A 128 0.09 27.40 8.29
C VAL A 128 -1.30 27.86 7.87
N ASP A 129 -1.84 27.31 6.79
CA ASP A 129 -3.28 27.39 6.56
C ASP A 129 -3.93 26.30 7.41
N THR A 130 -4.77 26.77 8.33
CA THR A 130 -5.43 25.95 9.34
C THR A 130 -6.64 25.34 8.70
N ASP A 131 -6.41 24.37 7.83
CA ASP A 131 -7.48 23.65 7.18
C ASP A 131 -7.09 22.18 7.20
N LEU A 132 -7.53 21.53 8.28
CA LEU A 132 -7.72 20.08 8.36
C LEU A 132 -8.79 19.69 7.32
N ILE A 133 -8.51 19.92 6.04
CA ILE A 133 -9.30 19.43 4.93
C ILE A 133 -9.06 17.93 4.97
N LYS A 134 -10.05 17.20 5.49
CA LYS A 134 -10.24 15.79 5.14
C LYS A 134 -10.05 15.70 3.64
N PRO A 135 -9.00 15.02 3.14
CA PRO A 135 -8.96 14.69 1.73
C PRO A 135 -10.20 13.84 1.51
N LYS A 136 -11.17 14.37 0.79
CA LYS A 136 -12.28 13.57 0.32
C LYS A 136 -11.63 12.56 -0.60
N LEU A 137 -11.47 11.33 -0.11
CA LEU A 137 -10.93 10.21 -0.86
C LEU A 137 -11.61 10.19 -2.23
N ALA A 138 -10.91 10.67 -3.26
CA ALA A 138 -11.35 10.50 -4.62
C ALA A 138 -11.21 8.99 -4.90
N PRO A 139 -12.26 8.32 -5.39
CA PRO A 139 -12.12 6.94 -5.80
C PRO A 139 -11.05 6.93 -6.90
N LEU A 140 -9.91 6.27 -6.66
CA LEU A 140 -8.94 5.96 -7.69
C LEU A 140 -9.52 4.85 -8.59
N ASN A 141 -10.67 5.10 -9.22
CA ASN A 141 -11.38 4.11 -10.03
C ASN A 141 -10.75 3.93 -11.42
N GLU A 142 -9.81 4.80 -11.81
CA GLU A 142 -9.29 4.84 -13.18
C GLU A 142 -8.00 4.04 -13.39
N GLY A 143 -7.31 3.60 -12.32
CA GLY A 143 -6.04 2.87 -12.48
C GLY A 143 -6.22 1.38 -12.77
N GLY A 144 -6.72 0.64 -11.77
CA GLY A 144 -6.79 -0.82 -11.87
C GLY A 144 -7.98 -1.33 -12.67
N SER A 145 -9.16 -0.70 -12.56
CA SER A 145 -10.37 -1.13 -13.27
C SER A 145 -10.25 -0.92 -14.78
N GLU A 146 -9.67 0.20 -15.23
CA GLU A 146 -9.44 0.44 -16.66
C GLU A 146 -8.40 -0.50 -17.26
N LEU A 147 -7.31 -0.77 -16.54
CA LEU A 147 -6.31 -1.77 -16.98
C LEU A 147 -6.91 -3.18 -17.05
N LEU A 148 -7.76 -3.54 -16.09
CA LEU A 148 -8.44 -4.82 -16.06
C LEU A 148 -9.48 -4.91 -17.20
N ASN A 149 -10.28 -3.87 -17.41
CA ASN A 149 -11.24 -3.80 -18.52
C ASN A 149 -10.54 -3.82 -19.89
N LYS A 150 -9.39 -3.17 -20.02
CA LYS A 150 -8.57 -3.20 -21.24
C LYS A 150 -7.99 -4.59 -21.48
N THR A 151 -7.53 -5.25 -20.43
CA THR A 151 -7.01 -6.63 -20.51
C THR A 151 -8.14 -7.61 -20.85
N VAL A 152 -9.32 -7.45 -20.25
CA VAL A 152 -10.52 -8.24 -20.56
C VAL A 152 -10.94 -8.02 -22.01
N ALA A 153 -10.94 -6.78 -22.52
CA ALA A 153 -11.28 -6.48 -23.91
C ALA A 153 -10.28 -7.12 -24.89
N CYS A 154 -8.97 -7.02 -24.62
CA CYS A 154 -7.95 -7.67 -25.44
C CYS A 154 -8.10 -9.20 -25.43
N LEU A 155 -8.36 -9.82 -24.27
CA LEU A 155 -8.58 -11.26 -24.16
C LEU A 155 -9.86 -11.72 -24.86
N GLN A 156 -10.92 -10.89 -24.89
CA GLN A 156 -12.14 -11.17 -25.64
C GLN A 156 -11.91 -11.08 -27.15
N GLU A 157 -11.18 -10.07 -27.61
CA GLU A 157 -10.80 -9.92 -29.02
C GLU A 157 -9.95 -11.10 -29.50
N GLU A 158 -8.97 -11.52 -28.72
CA GLU A 158 -8.13 -12.67 -29.03
C GLU A 158 -8.94 -13.98 -29.06
N ASN A 159 -9.88 -14.16 -28.13
CA ASN A 159 -10.81 -15.30 -28.15
C ASN A 159 -11.68 -15.34 -29.42
N GLU A 160 -12.25 -14.21 -29.82
CA GLU A 160 -13.07 -14.15 -31.05
C GLU A 160 -12.23 -14.40 -32.31
N LYS A 161 -10.99 -13.90 -32.34
CA LYS A 161 -10.02 -14.20 -33.42
C LYS A 161 -9.65 -15.68 -33.47
N LEU A 162 -9.49 -16.33 -32.32
CA LEU A 162 -9.22 -17.76 -32.24
C LEU A 162 -10.45 -18.57 -32.68
N LYS A 163 -11.66 -18.22 -32.24
CA LYS A 163 -12.90 -18.88 -32.68
C LYS A 163 -13.13 -18.78 -34.18
N THR A 164 -12.92 -17.61 -34.76
CA THR A 164 -13.06 -17.41 -36.22
C THR A 164 -12.05 -18.26 -37.00
N ARG A 165 -10.78 -18.29 -36.56
CA ARG A 165 -9.76 -19.18 -37.15
C ARG A 165 -10.14 -20.65 -37.03
N LEU A 166 -10.64 -21.08 -35.87
CA LEU A 166 -11.11 -22.45 -35.64
C LEU A 166 -12.20 -22.81 -36.64
N LYS A 167 -13.21 -21.95 -36.78
CA LYS A 167 -14.33 -22.15 -37.72
C LYS A 167 -13.85 -22.23 -39.17
N THR A 168 -12.89 -21.40 -39.58
CA THR A 168 -12.29 -21.45 -40.93
C THR A 168 -11.54 -22.76 -41.16
N ILE A 169 -10.72 -23.19 -40.19
CA ILE A 169 -9.98 -24.45 -40.29
C ILE A 169 -10.95 -25.63 -40.34
N GLU A 170 -12.02 -25.63 -39.55
CA GLU A 170 -13.07 -26.65 -39.60
C GLU A 170 -13.73 -26.71 -40.99
N THR A 171 -14.05 -25.56 -41.60
CA THR A 171 -14.67 -25.54 -42.95
C THR A 171 -13.70 -26.03 -44.03
N GLN A 172 -12.42 -25.69 -43.91
CA GLN A 172 -11.40 -26.18 -44.83
C GLN A 172 -11.17 -27.68 -44.67
N ALA A 173 -11.18 -28.18 -43.43
CA ALA A 173 -11.03 -29.61 -43.14
C ALA A 173 -12.21 -30.41 -43.69
N THR A 174 -13.45 -29.95 -43.52
CA THR A 174 -14.63 -30.62 -44.08
C THR A 174 -14.62 -30.60 -45.61
N ALA A 175 -14.28 -29.46 -46.24
CA ALA A 175 -14.17 -29.37 -47.70
C ALA A 175 -13.09 -30.32 -48.26
N ALA A 176 -11.92 -30.39 -47.63
CA ALA A 176 -10.85 -31.31 -48.03
C ALA A 176 -11.27 -32.79 -47.86
N LEU A 177 -12.05 -33.10 -46.83
CA LEU A 177 -12.57 -34.45 -46.59
C LEU A 177 -13.61 -34.84 -47.65
N ASP A 178 -14.47 -33.90 -48.05
CA ASP A 178 -15.43 -34.08 -49.15
C ASP A 178 -14.72 -34.30 -50.50
N GLU A 179 -13.71 -33.48 -50.82
CA GLU A 179 -12.90 -33.64 -52.04
C GLU A 179 -12.17 -34.98 -52.05
N LYS A 180 -11.55 -35.37 -50.93
CA LYS A 180 -10.92 -36.68 -50.79
C LYS A 180 -11.93 -37.81 -51.08
N SER A 181 -13.14 -37.72 -50.53
CA SER A 181 -14.18 -38.74 -50.76
C SER A 181 -14.62 -38.84 -52.22
N LYS A 182 -14.69 -37.71 -52.94
CA LYS A 182 -15.03 -37.66 -54.37
C LYS A 182 -13.91 -38.26 -55.20
N LEU A 183 -12.65 -37.89 -54.93
CA LEU A 183 -11.48 -38.43 -55.60
C LEU A 183 -11.35 -39.94 -55.36
N GLU A 184 -11.59 -40.43 -54.15
CA GLU A 184 -11.60 -41.87 -53.85
C GLU A 184 -12.67 -42.63 -54.65
N LYS A 185 -13.87 -42.06 -54.84
CA LYS A 185 -14.91 -42.65 -55.69
C LYS A 185 -14.48 -42.69 -57.15
N SER A 186 -14.02 -41.57 -57.70
CA SER A 186 -13.55 -41.51 -59.09
C SER A 186 -12.37 -42.45 -59.35
N LEU A 187 -11.48 -42.64 -58.36
CA LEU A 187 -10.37 -43.56 -58.45
C LEU A 187 -10.84 -45.03 -58.49
N LYS A 188 -11.83 -45.39 -57.67
CA LYS A 188 -12.47 -46.73 -57.72
C LYS A 188 -13.17 -46.98 -59.06
N ASP A 189 -13.89 -45.99 -59.57
CA ASP A 189 -14.59 -46.10 -60.85
C ASP A 189 -13.60 -46.29 -62.01
N LEU A 190 -12.49 -45.55 -62.03
CA LEU A 190 -11.42 -45.74 -63.02
C LEU A 190 -10.72 -47.10 -62.90
N GLN A 191 -10.52 -47.61 -61.68
CA GLN A 191 -9.97 -48.94 -61.46
C GLN A 191 -10.90 -50.05 -61.96
N MET A 192 -12.21 -49.89 -61.82
CA MET A 192 -13.20 -50.82 -62.38
C MET A 192 -13.14 -50.83 -63.92
N ILE A 193 -13.08 -49.65 -64.55
CA ILE A 193 -12.99 -49.52 -66.02
C ILE A 193 -11.68 -50.12 -66.57
N GLN A 194 -10.55 -49.95 -65.86
CA GLN A 194 -9.29 -50.60 -66.22
C GLN A 194 -9.28 -52.12 -65.99
N GLY A 195 -10.05 -52.61 -65.01
CA GLY A 195 -10.28 -54.04 -64.81
C GLY A 195 -11.03 -54.67 -65.98
N ASP A 196 -12.09 -54.01 -66.44
CA ASP A 196 -12.91 -54.47 -67.57
C ASP A 196 -12.16 -54.41 -68.91
N GLN A 197 -11.24 -53.47 -69.10
CA GLN A 197 -10.38 -53.41 -70.29
C GLN A 197 -9.27 -54.47 -70.35
N LYS A 198 -8.97 -55.17 -69.24
CA LYS A 198 -7.98 -56.25 -69.20
C LYS A 198 -8.59 -57.66 -69.34
N VAL A 199 -9.92 -57.78 -69.37
CA VAL A 199 -10.66 -59.06 -69.39
C VAL A 199 -11.33 -59.34 -70.75
N ASN A 200 -11.21 -58.43 -71.72
CA ASN A 200 -11.49 -58.68 -73.15
C ASN A 200 -10.18 -58.86 -73.94
#